data_AF-A0A6V7I3H3-F1
#
_entry.id   AF-A0A6V7I3H3-F1
#
_cell.length_a   1.000
_cell.length_b   1.000
_cell.length_c   1.000
_cell.angle_alpha   90.00
_cell.angle_beta   90.00
_cell.angle_gamma   90.00
#
_symmetry.space_group_name_H-M   'P 1'
#
loop_
_entity.id
_entity.type
_entity.pdbx_description
1 polymer ?
#
loop_
_entity_poly.entity_id
_entity_poly.type
_entity_poly.pdbx_seq_one_letter_code
_entity_poly.pdbx_strand_id
1 'polypeptide(L)' 'VRSLNFASFLGGGVLHTKLWLIDRTHVYVGSANMDWRSLTQVKELGIVAMNCSCLANDLAKIFE' A
#
# COMPACT_ATOMS: atom_id res chain seq x y z
N VAL A 1 -0.44 -2.10 15.75
CA VAL A 1 0.61 -1.74 14.76
C VAL A 1 1.59 -2.90 14.67
N ARG A 2 1.89 -3.43 13.48
CA ARG A 2 2.97 -4.41 13.27
C ARG A 2 4.16 -3.69 12.61
N SER A 3 5.36 -3.99 13.06
CA SER A 3 6.59 -3.40 12.54
C SER A 3 7.35 -4.43 11.71
N LEU A 4 7.94 -3.98 10.60
CA LEU A 4 8.79 -4.83 9.77
C LEU A 4 10.20 -4.90 10.38
N ASN A 5 10.86 -6.06 10.25
CA ASN A 5 12.27 -6.20 10.57
C ASN A 5 13.11 -5.61 9.44
N PHE A 6 13.36 -4.30 9.45
CA PHE A 6 14.12 -3.65 8.37
C PHE A 6 15.55 -4.18 8.23
N ALA A 7 16.16 -4.71 9.29
CA ALA A 7 17.50 -5.28 9.21
C ALA A 7 17.58 -6.50 8.28
N SER A 8 16.52 -7.33 8.23
CA SER A 8 16.47 -8.47 7.30
C SER A 8 16.24 -8.05 5.85
N PHE A 9 15.79 -6.82 5.59
CA PHE A 9 15.56 -6.30 4.24
C PHE A 9 16.73 -5.44 3.71
N LEU A 10 17.73 -5.13 4.54
CA LEU A 10 18.92 -4.40 4.10
C LEU A 10 19.66 -5.21 3.02
N GLY A 11 19.88 -4.57 1.87
CA GLY A 11 20.51 -5.21 0.69
C GLY A 11 19.53 -5.96 -0.23
N GLY A 12 18.26 -6.09 0.14
CA GLY A 12 17.23 -6.78 -0.67
C GLY A 12 16.59 -5.91 -1.77
N GLY A 13 16.97 -4.64 -1.87
CA GLY A 13 16.43 -3.69 -2.84
C GLY A 13 15.57 -2.59 -2.20
N VAL A 14 14.64 -2.04 -2.99
CA VAL A 14 13.78 -0.90 -2.59
C VAL A 14 12.33 -1.34 -2.49
N LEU A 15 11.70 -1.11 -1.34
CA LEU A 15 10.26 -1.29 -1.17
C LEU A 15 9.50 -0.14 -1.84
N HIS A 16 8.91 -0.38 -3.00
CA HIS A 16 8.27 0.66 -3.83
C HIS A 16 6.74 0.50 -3.96
N THR A 17 6.10 -0.16 -3.00
CA THR A 17 4.65 -0.38 -2.99
C THR A 17 3.92 0.75 -2.27
N LYS A 18 2.85 1.26 -2.88
CA LYS A 18 1.93 2.23 -2.25
C LYS A 18 0.53 1.67 -2.32
N LEU A 19 0.10 1.13 -1.20
CA LEU A 19 -1.14 0.40 -1.09
C LEU A 19 -1.75 0.66 0.28
N TRP A 20 -3.08 0.87 0.30
CA TRP A 20 -3.87 0.85 1.52
C TRP A 20 -4.86 -0.30 1.48
N LEU A 21 -4.96 -1.00 2.60
CA LEU A 21 -5.99 -1.98 2.87
C LEU A 21 -6.80 -1.47 4.05
N ILE A 22 -8.11 -1.27 3.85
CA ILE A 22 -9.01 -0.70 4.85
C ILE A 22 -10.08 -1.75 5.20
N ASP A 23 -10.12 -2.13 6.48
CA ASP A 23 -11.14 -3.00 7.10
C ASP A 23 -11.45 -4.29 6.31
N ARG A 24 -10.44 -4.82 5.59
CA ARG A 24 -10.59 -5.98 4.68
C ARG A 24 -11.76 -5.85 3.70
N THR A 25 -12.09 -4.63 3.30
CA THR A 25 -13.24 -4.33 2.44
C THR A 25 -12.90 -3.36 1.31
N HIS A 26 -11.99 -2.40 1.54
CA HIS A 26 -11.58 -1.41 0.54
C HIS A 26 -10.07 -1.47 0.34
N VAL A 27 -9.65 -1.17 -0.90
CA VAL A 27 -8.24 -1.20 -1.29
C VAL A 27 -7.94 0.03 -2.14
N TYR A 28 -6.80 0.64 -1.88
CA TYR A 28 -6.16 1.59 -2.79
C TYR A 28 -4.82 1.03 -3.25
N VAL A 29 -4.50 1.19 -4.53
CA VAL A 29 -3.16 0.97 -5.07
C VAL A 29 -2.85 2.07 -6.09
N GLY A 30 -1.65 2.62 -6.04
CA GLY A 30 -1.28 3.71 -6.94
C GLY A 30 0.20 4.08 -6.90
N SER A 31 0.52 5.18 -7.56
CA SER A 31 1.87 5.74 -7.62
C SER A 31 2.20 6.66 -6.44
N ALA A 32 1.16 7.26 -5.82
CA ALA A 32 1.31 8.28 -4.78
C ALA A 32 2.03 7.73 -3.54
N ASN A 33 3.20 8.29 -3.24
CA ASN A 33 3.86 8.10 -1.95
C ASN A 33 2.98 8.65 -0.82
N MET A 34 3.15 8.10 0.38
CA MET A 34 2.46 8.59 1.59
C MET A 34 3.18 9.82 2.17
N ASP A 35 3.34 10.86 1.34
CA ASP A 35 3.91 12.13 1.73
C ASP A 35 3.12 13.32 1.14
N TRP A 36 3.31 14.49 1.74
CA TRP A 36 2.55 15.70 1.40
C TRP A 36 2.80 16.19 -0.03
N ARG A 37 3.97 15.90 -0.60
CA ARG A 37 4.36 16.34 -1.95
C ARG A 37 3.63 15.51 -3.00
N SER A 38 3.49 14.19 -2.81
CA SER A 38 2.64 13.36 -3.68
C SER A 38 1.15 13.76 -3.62
N LEU A 39 0.68 14.37 -2.52
CA LEU A 39 -0.72 14.84 -2.41
C LEU A 39 -0.98 16.20 -3.08
N THR A 40 0.03 17.06 -3.19
CA THR A 40 -0.19 18.48 -3.53
C THR A 40 0.62 18.98 -4.72
N GLN A 41 1.71 18.31 -5.08
CA GLN A 41 2.69 18.82 -6.06
C GLN A 41 3.00 17.85 -7.19
N VAL A 42 2.65 16.57 -7.05
CA VAL A 42 2.89 15.56 -8.08
C VAL A 42 1.56 15.08 -8.64
N LYS A 43 1.51 14.84 -9.96
CA LYS A 43 0.38 14.18 -10.60
C LYS A 43 0.54 12.69 -10.44
N GLU A 44 -0.22 12.14 -9.49
CA GLU A 44 -0.21 10.71 -9.20
C GLU A 44 -1.44 10.03 -9.82
N LEU A 45 -1.34 8.72 -10.03
CA LEU A 45 -2.45 7.88 -10.51
C LEU A 45 -2.65 6.72 -9.54
N GLY A 46 -3.91 6.34 -9.34
CA GLY A 46 -4.23 5.14 -8.56
C GLY A 46 -5.64 4.67 -8.81
N ILE A 47 -5.92 3.46 -8.35
CA ILE A 47 -7.22 2.81 -8.41
C ILE A 47 -7.68 2.57 -6.97
N VAL A 48 -8.94 2.89 -6.71
CA VAL A 48 -9.62 2.51 -5.48
C VAL A 48 -10.67 1.45 -5.81
N ALA A 49 -10.57 0.29 -5.19
CA ALA A 49 -11.62 -0.72 -5.19
C ALA A 49 -12.42 -0.59 -3.89
N MET A 50 -13.72 -0.31 -4.00
CA MET A 50 -14.61 -0.14 -2.85
C MET A 50 -15.55 -1.34 -2.73
N ASN A 51 -15.86 -1.74 -1.49
CA ASN A 51 -16.79 -2.83 -1.18
C ASN A 51 -16.43 -4.15 -1.90
N CYS A 52 -15.15 -4.48 -1.93
CA CYS A 52 -14.61 -5.66 -2.60
C CYS A 52 -13.80 -6.49 -1.59
N SER A 53 -14.51 -7.14 -0.68
CA SER A 53 -13.91 -7.93 0.40
C SER A 53 -13.10 -9.13 -0.12
N CYS A 54 -13.45 -9.70 -1.27
CA CYS A 54 -12.68 -10.78 -1.88
C CYS A 54 -11.25 -10.33 -2.24
N LEU A 55 -11.12 -9.22 -2.96
CA LEU A 55 -9.83 -8.65 -3.33
C LEU A 55 -9.06 -8.16 -2.10
N ALA A 56 -9.76 -7.51 -1.17
CA ALA A 56 -9.16 -7.01 0.06
C ALA A 56 -8.58 -8.14 0.93
N ASN A 57 -9.27 -9.28 1.04
CA ASN A 57 -8.76 -10.45 1.75
C ASN A 57 -7.58 -11.11 1.04
N ASP A 58 -7.57 -11.12 -0.30
CA ASP A 58 -6.43 -11.64 -1.05
C ASP A 58 -5.17 -10.77 -0.85
N LEU A 59 -5.33 -9.44 -0.92
CA LEU A 59 -4.23 -8.50 -0.70
C LEU A 59 -3.76 -8.43 0.75
N ALA A 60 -4.58 -8.83 1.72
CA ALA A 60 -4.17 -8.92 3.12
C ALA A 60 -2.96 -9.86 3.32
N LYS A 61 -2.80 -10.87 2.47
CA LYS A 61 -1.68 -11.82 2.49
C LYS A 61 -0.31 -11.16 2.30
N ILE A 62 -0.26 -9.96 1.71
CA ILE A 62 1.00 -9.20 1.58
C ILE A 62 1.55 -8.76 2.95
N PHE A 63 0.67 -8.61 3.95
CA PHE A 63 1.01 -8.13 5.29
C PHE A 63 1.06 -9.23 6.36
N GLU A 64 0.74 -10.47 5.99
CA GLU A 64 0.71 -11.65 6.88
C GLU A 64 1.98 -12.47 6.75
#